data_AF-A0A0G4P1V0-F1
#
_entry.id   AF-A0A0G4P1V0-F1
#
_cell.length_a   1.000
_cell.length_b   1.000
_cell.length_c   1.000
_cell.angle_alpha   90.00
_cell.angle_beta   90.00
_cell.angle_gamma   90.00
#
_symmetry.space_group_name_H-M   'P 1'
#
loop_
_entity.id
_entity.type
_entity.pdbx_description
1 polymer ?
#
loop_
_entity_poly.entity_id
_entity_poly.type
_entity_poly.pdbx_seq_one_letter_code
_entity_poly.pdbx_strand_id
1 'polypeptide(L)'
;MMQPGMFRYKFGGPGLPEWEVRDYECVYFVTVHFHERYRSYSSEKLMQSMIRRIKDGEAEVSLKPLHRLTPRCISMPVYGPYDAPSAVILATAREVSEKQLNEIHQGFVEIDMDLVFGRGR
;
A
#
# COMPACT_ATOMS: atom_id res chain seq x y z
N MET A 1 -8.93 -14.73 10.75
CA MET A 1 -9.54 -14.00 9.62
C MET A 1 -8.49 -13.11 9.00
N MET A 2 -8.25 -13.22 7.69
CA MET A 2 -7.48 -12.20 6.96
C MET A 2 -8.31 -10.92 6.95
N GLN A 3 -7.72 -9.82 7.40
CA GLN A 3 -8.36 -8.51 7.36
C GLN A 3 -8.16 -7.89 5.97
N PRO A 4 -9.18 -7.23 5.40
CA PRO A 4 -9.05 -6.58 4.10
C PRO A 4 -8.02 -5.46 4.16
N GLY A 5 -7.18 -5.38 3.12
CA GLY A 5 -6.19 -4.33 2.94
C GLY A 5 -6.78 -3.05 2.33
N MET A 6 -5.90 -2.11 1.98
CA MET A 6 -6.27 -0.80 1.45
C MET A 6 -6.69 -0.82 -0.03
N PHE A 7 -6.60 -1.98 -0.68
CA PHE A 7 -6.95 -2.18 -2.08
C PHE A 7 -8.15 -3.11 -2.17
N ARG A 8 -9.12 -2.78 -3.02
CA ARG A 8 -10.35 -3.54 -3.20
C ARG A 8 -10.72 -3.68 -4.67
N TYR A 9 -11.34 -4.80 -5.04
CA TYR A 9 -11.84 -4.99 -6.39
C TYR A 9 -13.01 -4.02 -6.69
N LYS A 10 -13.00 -3.40 -7.87
CA LYS A 10 -14.08 -2.47 -8.27
C LYS A 10 -15.45 -3.14 -8.43
N PHE A 11 -15.48 -4.42 -8.78
CA PHE A 11 -16.72 -5.15 -9.12
C PHE A 11 -17.35 -5.89 -7.93
N GLY A 12 -17.23 -5.34 -6.71
CA GLY A 12 -17.85 -5.92 -5.51
C GLY A 12 -17.18 -7.21 -5.00
N GLY A 13 -15.96 -7.50 -5.46
CA GLY A 13 -15.15 -8.57 -4.88
C GLY A 13 -14.73 -8.26 -3.44
N PRO A 14 -14.33 -9.25 -2.66
CA PRO A 14 -13.79 -9.03 -1.32
C PRO A 14 -12.60 -8.05 -1.38
N GLY A 15 -12.35 -7.30 -0.30
CA GLY A 15 -11.11 -6.52 -0.19
C GLY A 15 -9.91 -7.44 -0.40
N LEU A 16 -8.88 -6.96 -1.12
CA LEU A 16 -7.67 -7.75 -1.30
C LEU A 16 -7.10 -8.08 0.09
N PRO A 17 -6.61 -9.31 0.32
CA PRO A 17 -5.96 -9.64 1.58
C PRO A 17 -4.81 -8.64 1.80
N GLU A 18 -4.72 -8.09 3.01
CA GLU A 18 -3.65 -7.13 3.32
C GLU A 18 -2.25 -7.74 3.15
N TRP A 19 -2.13 -9.04 3.40
CA TRP A 19 -0.97 -9.87 3.14
C TRP A 19 -1.36 -11.34 3.31
N GLU A 20 -0.56 -12.25 2.77
CA GLU A 20 -0.69 -13.69 2.94
C GLU A 20 0.54 -14.20 3.71
N VAL A 21 0.35 -15.07 4.70
CA VAL A 21 1.48 -15.79 5.30
C VAL A 21 2.07 -16.66 4.20
N ARG A 22 3.31 -16.39 3.80
CA ARG A 22 4.06 -17.28 2.92
C ARG A 22 5.12 -17.97 3.74
N ASP A 23 5.18 -19.29 3.64
CA ASP A 23 6.23 -20.06 4.29
C ASP A 23 7.58 -19.47 3.83
N TYR A 24 8.44 -19.13 4.79
CA TYR A 24 9.80 -18.62 4.60
C TYR A 24 9.97 -17.15 4.14
N GLU A 25 8.91 -16.35 3.99
CA GLU A 25 9.04 -14.91 3.69
C GLU A 25 8.60 -14.03 4.88
N CYS A 26 9.42 -13.01 5.20
CA CYS A 26 9.03 -11.94 6.10
C CYS A 26 8.19 -10.92 5.34
N VAL A 27 7.13 -10.43 5.98
CA VAL A 27 6.29 -9.35 5.42
C VAL A 27 6.73 -8.02 6.03
N TYR A 28 7.35 -7.19 5.21
CA TYR A 28 7.61 -5.79 5.51
C TYR A 28 6.46 -4.94 4.98
N PHE A 29 6.19 -3.82 5.63
CA PHE A 29 5.23 -2.83 5.20
C PHE A 29 5.95 -1.54 4.86
N VAL A 30 5.88 -1.15 3.60
CA VAL A 30 6.37 0.14 3.13
C VAL A 30 5.23 1.13 3.18
N THR A 31 5.32 2.07 4.12
CA THR A 31 4.30 3.06 4.38
C THR A 31 4.69 4.41 3.82
N VAL A 32 3.75 5.03 3.11
CA VAL A 32 3.86 6.41 2.64
C VAL A 32 2.74 7.24 3.21
N HIS A 33 3.09 8.38 3.83
CA HIS A 33 2.12 9.32 4.38
C HIS A 33 1.69 10.37 3.38
N PHE A 34 0.42 10.78 3.48
CA PHE A 34 -0.22 11.75 2.61
C PHE A 34 -0.82 12.90 3.40
N HIS A 35 -0.95 14.04 2.75
CA HIS A 35 -1.67 15.18 3.30
C HIS A 35 -3.17 15.05 2.99
N GLU A 36 -4.06 15.57 3.84
CA GLU A 36 -5.52 15.49 3.67
C GLU A 36 -6.00 15.98 2.29
N ARG A 37 -5.32 17.00 1.74
CA ARG A 37 -5.57 17.53 0.40
C ARG A 37 -5.49 16.49 -0.73
N TYR A 38 -4.88 15.32 -0.49
CA TYR A 38 -4.81 14.23 -1.47
C TYR A 38 -6.02 13.29 -1.41
N ARG A 39 -6.96 13.51 -0.49
CA ARG A 39 -8.23 12.77 -0.45
C ARG A 39 -9.04 12.90 -1.73
N SER A 40 -8.90 14.01 -2.45
CA SER A 40 -9.55 14.24 -3.74
C SER A 40 -8.83 13.57 -4.91
N TYR A 41 -7.70 12.89 -4.69
CA TYR A 41 -6.99 12.20 -5.76
C TYR A 41 -7.73 10.93 -6.16
N SER A 42 -7.68 10.61 -7.45
CA SER A 42 -8.02 9.27 -7.93
C SER A 42 -7.04 8.25 -7.36
N SER A 43 -7.45 6.98 -7.30
CA SER A 43 -6.56 5.88 -6.89
C SER A 43 -5.27 5.85 -7.71
N GLU A 44 -5.36 6.12 -9.02
CA GLU A 44 -4.20 6.17 -9.93
C GLU A 44 -3.22 7.29 -9.53
N LYS A 45 -3.72 8.50 -9.32
CA LYS A 45 -2.88 9.65 -8.95
C LYS A 45 -2.25 9.48 -7.56
N LEU A 46 -2.99 8.86 -6.64
CA LEU A 46 -2.48 8.55 -5.30
C LEU A 46 -1.37 7.48 -5.37
N MET A 47 -1.56 6.45 -6.19
CA MET A 47 -0.57 5.38 -6.39
C MET A 47 0.70 5.88 -7.12
N GLN A 48 0.55 6.75 -8.11
CA GLN A 48 1.68 7.46 -8.73
C GLN A 48 2.45 8.30 -7.70
N SER A 49 1.73 8.98 -6.79
CA SER A 49 2.34 9.74 -5.69
C SER A 49 3.11 8.84 -4.73
N MET A 50 2.57 7.66 -4.41
CA MET A 50 3.23 6.65 -3.61
C MET A 50 4.56 6.19 -4.23
N ILE A 51 4.54 5.80 -5.51
CA ILE A 51 5.75 5.36 -6.24
C ILE A 51 6.82 6.46 -6.21
N ARG A 52 6.43 7.71 -6.48
CA ARG A 52 7.35 8.85 -6.44
C ARG A 52 7.95 9.03 -5.05
N ARG A 53 7.14 8.98 -3.98
CA ARG A 53 7.63 9.13 -2.61
C ARG A 53 8.60 8.02 -2.20
N ILE A 54 8.36 6.78 -2.62
CA ILE A 54 9.32 5.68 -2.42
C ILE A 54 10.62 5.94 -3.22
N LYS A 55 10.53 6.54 -4.41
CA LYS A 55 11.72 6.95 -5.20
C LYS A 55 12.52 8.06 -4.51
N ASP A 56 11.82 9.01 -3.90
CA ASP A 56 12.40 10.17 -3.21
C ASP A 56 12.88 9.85 -1.77
N GLY A 57 12.67 8.62 -1.28
CA GLY A 57 13.05 8.20 0.07
C GLY A 57 12.08 8.63 1.19
N GLU A 58 10.88 9.09 0.81
CA GLU A 58 9.81 9.51 1.72
C GLU A 58 8.90 8.34 2.13
N ALA A 59 9.49 7.19 2.51
CA ALA A 59 8.76 5.99 2.89
C ALA A 59 9.34 5.33 4.15
N GLU A 60 8.47 4.80 5.00
CA GLU A 60 8.84 4.08 6.22
C GLU A 60 8.73 2.57 6.02
N VAL A 61 9.73 1.82 6.47
CA VAL A 61 9.72 0.36 6.48
C VAL A 61 9.45 -0.13 7.89
N SER A 62 8.46 -1.01 8.04
CA SER A 62 8.10 -1.59 9.35
C SER A 62 7.61 -3.04 9.20
N LEU A 63 7.46 -3.76 10.32
CA LEU A 63 6.91 -5.12 10.32
C LEU A 63 5.39 -5.16 10.55
N LYS A 64 4.73 -3.99 10.60
CA LYS A 64 3.30 -3.87 10.85
C LYS A 64 2.69 -2.81 9.94
N PRO A 65 1.46 -3.01 9.44
CA PRO A 65 0.78 -1.99 8.65
C PRO A 65 0.44 -0.76 9.51
N LEU A 66 0.96 0.41 9.16
CA LEU A 66 0.73 1.64 9.92
C LEU A 66 -0.63 2.27 9.66
N HIS A 67 -1.26 1.99 8.52
CA HIS A 67 -2.58 2.54 8.19
C HIS A 67 -3.71 2.11 9.15
N ARG A 68 -3.45 1.08 9.98
CA ARG A 68 -4.37 0.68 11.06
C ARG A 68 -4.22 1.50 12.33
N LEU A 69 -3.09 2.19 12.47
CA LEU A 69 -2.73 2.97 13.65
C LEU A 69 -2.94 4.46 13.43
N THR A 70 -2.72 4.92 12.20
CA THR A 70 -2.88 6.33 11.82
C THR A 70 -3.55 6.44 10.46
N PRO A 71 -4.50 7.36 10.27
CA PRO A 71 -4.99 7.69 8.95
C PRO A 71 -3.90 8.43 8.16
N ARG A 72 -4.22 8.65 6.89
CA ARG A 72 -3.48 9.39 5.86
C ARG A 72 -2.17 8.71 5.46
N CYS A 73 -2.21 7.39 5.26
CA CYS A 73 -1.09 6.66 4.68
C CYS A 73 -1.55 5.44 3.88
N ILE A 74 -0.68 4.97 3.00
CA ILE A 74 -0.80 3.64 2.37
C ILE A 74 0.33 2.78 2.89
N SER A 75 0.03 1.60 3.44
CA SER A 75 1.05 0.59 3.77
C SER A 75 0.98 -0.55 2.77
N MET A 76 2.03 -0.73 1.99
CA MET A 76 2.14 -1.80 1.00
C MET A 76 2.92 -2.99 1.58
N PRO A 77 2.36 -4.21 1.54
CA PRO A 77 3.09 -5.41 1.90
C PRO A 77 4.21 -5.69 0.89
N VAL A 78 5.38 -6.05 1.38
CA VAL A 78 6.57 -6.41 0.61
C VAL A 78 7.18 -7.65 1.23
N TYR A 79 7.27 -8.71 0.44
CA TYR A 79 7.81 -9.99 0.86
C TYR A 79 9.32 -10.03 0.63
N GLY A 80 10.06 -10.58 1.59
CA GLY A 80 11.50 -10.75 1.45
C GLY A 80 12.12 -11.54 2.61
N PRO A 81 13.44 -11.79 2.57
CA PRO A 81 14.14 -12.52 3.62
C PRO A 81 14.09 -11.75 4.96
N TYR A 82 14.14 -12.50 6.06
CA TYR A 82 14.26 -11.96 7.41
C TYR A 82 15.67 -11.38 7.59
N ASP A 83 15.80 -10.04 7.56
CA ASP A 83 17.04 -9.22 7.50
C ASP A 83 17.30 -8.47 6.17
N ALA A 84 16.37 -8.51 5.22
CA ALA A 84 16.48 -7.78 3.96
C ALA A 84 16.89 -6.29 4.19
N PRO A 85 17.95 -5.80 3.54
CA PRO A 85 18.34 -4.39 3.66
C PRO A 85 17.21 -3.46 3.23
N SER A 86 17.02 -2.32 3.89
CA SER A 86 15.95 -1.38 3.57
C SER A 86 15.94 -0.94 2.10
N ALA A 87 17.11 -0.82 1.48
CA ALA A 87 17.22 -0.50 0.05
C ALA A 87 16.59 -1.58 -0.86
N VAL A 88 16.76 -2.86 -0.51
CA VAL A 88 16.13 -3.99 -1.22
C VAL A 88 14.62 -3.95 -1.04
N ILE A 89 14.15 -3.76 0.21
CA ILE A 89 12.72 -3.65 0.52
C ILE A 89 12.07 -2.50 -0.26
N LEU A 90 12.71 -1.32 -0.29
CA LEU A 90 12.20 -0.16 -1.03
C LEU A 90 12.22 -0.37 -2.54
N ALA A 91 13.21 -1.09 -3.09
CA ALA A 91 13.24 -1.45 -4.50
C ALA A 91 12.07 -2.37 -4.86
N THR A 92 11.86 -3.44 -4.10
CA THR A 92 10.72 -4.36 -4.28
C THR A 92 9.39 -3.64 -4.08
N ALA A 93 9.30 -2.72 -3.11
CA ALA A 93 8.11 -1.90 -2.90
C ALA A 93 7.73 -1.08 -4.13
N ARG A 94 8.71 -0.58 -4.90
CA ARG A 94 8.46 0.14 -6.16
C ARG A 94 7.84 -0.79 -7.19
N GLU A 95 8.39 -1.98 -7.38
CA GLU A 95 7.87 -2.97 -8.34
C GLU A 95 6.42 -3.40 -7.98
N VAL A 96 6.18 -3.71 -6.71
CA VAL A 96 4.83 -4.03 -6.20
C VAL A 96 3.88 -2.86 -6.42
N SER A 97 4.34 -1.63 -6.14
CA SER A 97 3.55 -0.41 -6.35
C SER A 97 3.23 -0.15 -7.82
N GLU A 98 4.17 -0.39 -8.72
CA GLU A 98 4.00 -0.26 -10.18
C GLU A 98 3.03 -1.31 -10.72
N LYS A 99 3.11 -2.56 -10.23
CA LYS A 99 2.12 -3.59 -10.53
C LYS A 99 0.72 -3.17 -10.06
N GLN A 100 0.60 -2.68 -8.83
CA GLN A 100 -0.69 -2.24 -8.28
C GLN A 100 -1.27 -1.06 -9.04
N LEU A 101 -0.43 -0.11 -9.49
CA LEU A 101 -0.82 0.98 -10.37
C LEU A 101 -1.39 0.45 -11.69
N ASN A 102 -0.75 -0.56 -12.29
CA ASN A 102 -1.25 -1.17 -13.53
C ASN A 102 -2.63 -1.83 -13.32
N GLU A 103 -2.84 -2.53 -12.21
CA GLU A 103 -4.16 -3.13 -11.92
C GLU A 103 -5.25 -2.06 -11.67
N ILE A 104 -4.88 -0.92 -11.05
CA ILE A 104 -5.77 0.25 -10.91
C ILE A 104 -6.09 0.86 -12.28
N HIS A 105 -5.07 1.04 -13.12
CA HIS A 105 -5.19 1.59 -14.47
C HIS A 105 -6.10 0.73 -15.36
N GLN A 106 -5.97 -0.59 -15.24
CA GLN A 106 -6.84 -1.57 -15.92
C GLN A 106 -8.26 -1.65 -15.32
N GLY A 107 -8.52 -0.96 -14.21
CA GLY A 107 -9.83 -0.91 -13.57
C GLY A 107 -10.20 -2.15 -12.76
N PHE A 108 -9.23 -3.03 -12.46
CA PHE A 108 -9.48 -4.20 -11.62
C PHE A 108 -9.63 -3.83 -10.14
N VAL A 109 -8.85 -2.85 -9.70
CA VAL A 109 -8.68 -2.50 -8.29
C VAL A 109 -8.83 -1.00 -8.08
N GLU A 110 -9.18 -0.62 -6.88
CA GLU A 110 -9.13 0.75 -6.41
C GLU A 110 -8.66 0.82 -4.96
N ILE A 111 -8.26 2.02 -4.56
CA ILE A 111 -7.85 2.31 -3.19
C ILE A 111 -9.09 2.61 -2.36
N ASP A 112 -9.20 1.98 -1.20
CA ASP A 112 -10.20 2.33 -0.18
C ASP A 112 -9.80 3.65 0.49
N MET A 113 -10.40 4.75 0.02
CA MET A 113 -10.11 6.09 0.50
C MET A 113 -10.55 6.33 1.94
N ASP A 114 -11.52 5.56 2.45
CA ASP A 114 -11.94 5.64 3.84
C ASP A 114 -10.94 4.95 4.77
N LEU A 115 -10.32 3.87 4.33
CA LEU A 115 -9.18 3.27 5.05
C LEU A 115 -7.93 4.17 4.98
N VAL A 116 -7.67 4.81 3.84
CA VAL A 116 -6.50 5.71 3.71
C VAL A 116 -6.69 6.98 4.50
N PHE A 117 -7.80 7.71 4.38
CA PHE A 117 -7.95 9.05 4.99
C PHE A 117 -8.86 9.07 6.22
N GLY A 118 -9.39 7.92 6.64
CA GLY A 118 -10.43 7.82 7.67
C GLY A 118 -11.79 8.24 7.12
N ARG A 119 -12.90 7.70 7.64
CA ARG A 119 -14.25 8.15 7.23
C ARG A 119 -14.43 9.63 7.60
N GLY A 120 -14.81 10.45 6.61
CA GLY A 120 -15.13 11.86 6.85
C GLY A 120 -16.24 11.97 7.90
N ARG A 121 -16.05 12.84 8.89
CA ARG A 121 -17.12 13.22 9.82
C ARG A 121 -18.09 14.16 9.13
#